data_AF-A0A376MLK7-F1
#
_entry.id   AF-A0A376MLK7-F1
#
_cell.length_a   1.000
_cell.length_b   1.000
_cell.length_c   1.000
_cell.angle_alpha   90.00
_cell.angle_beta   90.00
_cell.angle_gamma   90.00
#
_symmetry.space_group_name_H-M   'P 1'
#
loop_
_entity.id
_entity.type
_entity.pdbx_description
1 polymer ?
#
loop_
_entity_poly.entity_id
_entity_poly.type
_entity_poly.pdbx_seq_one_letter_code
_entity_poly.pdbx_strand_id
1 'polypeptide(L)'
;MSTVMYLFGVVGNMGGGLIDQVLPQNWIPMFSNHADMMLTQIAIGLCFTLLYFVVFRTLILQFNMCTPGREDAEVKLYSKAEYKASRGQTTAAEPKKELDQAAGILQALGGVGNISSINNCATRLRIALHDMSQTLDDEVFKKLGAHGVFRSGDAIQVIIGLHVSQLREQLDSLINSHQSAEKCCHYGGSIMTKFSVVVAGGGSTFTPGIVLMLLANQDRFPLRALKFMITMARGRKSLLKPVKSSLKRKRRTLRLVTPPILKRRFSDVDFVMAHIRVGKYPMRELDEKIPLRHGVVGQETCGPGGIAYGMRSIGGVLELVDYMEKYSPNAWMLNYSNPAAIVAEATRRLRPNAKILNICDMPIGIESRMAQIVGLQDRKQMRVRYYGLNHFGWWTSIEDLQGNDLMPQLRQYVSKHGYVPPQQDTHTEASWNDTYAKARDVQALDPDTLPNTYLKYYLFPDYVVQHSNPEHTRANEVMEHREKQVFDACRAITAAGNSAAGKLEIDEHASYIVDLAAAIAFNTQERMLLIVPNNGAIHNFDDEAMVEIPCLVGHNGPEPLVVGDIPQFQKGLMSQQVAVEKLVVDAWEQRSYQHLWQAITLSKTVPSAAVAKAILDELLEANKAYWPELR
;
A
#
# COMPACT_ATOMS: atom_id res chain seq x y z
N MET A 1 -18.09 47.70 -11.24
CA MET A 1 -19.24 47.48 -10.33
C MET A 1 -18.83 47.54 -8.86
N SER A 2 -17.90 46.71 -8.39
CA SER A 2 -17.51 46.64 -6.96
C SER A 2 -17.06 47.97 -6.34
N THR A 3 -16.27 48.77 -7.05
CA THR A 3 -15.86 50.12 -6.60
C THR A 3 -17.05 51.07 -6.41
N VAL A 4 -18.07 50.99 -7.28
CA VAL A 4 -19.28 51.81 -7.18
C VAL A 4 -20.13 51.34 -5.99
N MET A 5 -20.30 50.02 -5.82
CA MET A 5 -21.00 49.47 -4.66
C MET A 5 -20.35 49.92 -3.34
N TYR A 6 -19.02 49.90 -3.25
CA TYR A 6 -18.28 50.38 -2.08
C TYR A 6 -18.51 51.89 -1.81
N LEU A 7 -18.54 52.73 -2.84
CA LEU A 7 -18.81 54.17 -2.70
C LEU A 7 -20.22 54.47 -2.15
N PHE A 8 -21.19 53.60 -2.41
CA PHE A 8 -22.54 53.68 -1.84
C PHE A 8 -22.68 52.92 -0.52
N GLY A 9 -21.57 52.52 0.11
CA GLY A 9 -21.55 51.86 1.42
C GLY A 9 -21.90 50.37 1.41
N VAL A 10 -22.06 49.76 0.23
CA VAL A 10 -22.36 48.32 0.10
C VAL A 10 -21.07 47.51 0.20
N VAL A 11 -20.93 46.74 1.29
CA VAL A 11 -19.76 45.89 1.57
C VAL A 11 -20.23 44.46 1.85
N GLY A 12 -19.61 43.47 1.19
CA GLY A 12 -19.91 42.05 1.40
C GLY A 12 -19.13 41.12 0.46
N ASN A 13 -19.15 39.82 0.74
CA ASN A 13 -18.45 38.82 -0.08
C ASN A 13 -19.29 38.43 -1.29
N MET A 14 -18.95 38.96 -2.47
CA MET A 14 -19.72 38.79 -3.71
C MET A 14 -18.98 37.92 -4.75
N GLY A 15 -18.01 37.11 -4.31
CA GLY A 15 -17.11 36.34 -5.18
C GLY A 15 -17.72 35.06 -5.77
N GLY A 16 -18.82 34.55 -5.23
CA GLY A 16 -19.48 33.32 -5.66
C GLY A 16 -20.89 33.53 -6.19
N GLY A 17 -21.43 32.49 -6.83
CA GLY A 17 -22.72 32.53 -7.51
C GLY A 17 -23.89 32.93 -6.60
N LEU A 18 -24.99 33.38 -7.21
CA LEU A 18 -26.17 33.91 -6.51
C LEU A 18 -26.70 32.96 -5.43
N ILE A 19 -26.78 31.66 -5.75
CA ILE A 19 -27.38 30.63 -4.89
C ILE A 19 -26.44 30.17 -3.78
N ASP A 20 -25.13 30.15 -4.06
CA ASP A 20 -24.14 29.53 -3.16
C ASP A 20 -23.54 30.54 -2.17
N GLN A 21 -23.34 31.79 -2.59
CA GLN A 21 -22.67 32.80 -1.75
C GLN A 21 -23.50 34.06 -1.51
N VAL A 22 -24.11 34.64 -2.55
CA VAL A 22 -24.79 35.95 -2.39
C VAL A 22 -26.04 35.83 -1.51
N LEU A 23 -26.89 34.82 -1.74
CA LEU A 23 -28.10 34.61 -0.94
C LEU A 23 -27.80 34.13 0.49
N PRO A 24 -27.02 33.06 0.73
CA PRO A 24 -26.86 32.50 2.07
C PRO A 24 -25.99 33.36 2.99
N GLN A 25 -24.99 34.06 2.46
CA GLN A 25 -24.02 34.79 3.29
C GLN A 25 -24.33 36.29 3.41
N ASN A 26 -24.95 36.90 2.41
CA ASN A 26 -25.25 38.34 2.43
C ASN A 26 -26.74 38.59 2.57
N TRP A 27 -27.56 38.20 1.59
CA TRP A 27 -28.94 38.66 1.55
C TRP A 27 -29.78 38.06 2.68
N ILE A 28 -29.84 36.74 2.83
CA ILE A 28 -30.71 36.10 3.84
C ILE A 28 -30.38 36.55 5.28
N PRO A 29 -29.11 36.58 5.72
CA PRO A 29 -28.78 36.98 7.09
C PRO A 29 -28.94 38.49 7.34
N MET A 30 -28.67 39.32 6.32
CA MET A 30 -28.62 40.78 6.48
C MET A 30 -29.91 41.49 6.10
N PHE A 31 -30.86 40.83 5.43
CA PHE A 31 -32.09 41.47 4.94
C PHE A 31 -32.92 42.09 6.06
N SER A 32 -32.97 41.45 7.24
CA SER A 32 -33.79 41.94 8.36
C SER A 32 -33.28 43.25 8.96
N ASN A 33 -31.96 43.48 8.94
CA ASN A 33 -31.32 44.62 9.63
C ASN A 33 -30.73 45.66 8.68
N HIS A 34 -30.49 45.29 7.41
CA HIS A 34 -29.79 46.10 6.42
C HIS A 34 -30.44 45.99 5.01
N ALA A 35 -31.78 45.95 4.98
CA ALA A 35 -32.56 45.83 3.74
C ALA A 35 -32.26 46.95 2.73
N ASP A 36 -32.04 48.17 3.22
CA ASP A 36 -31.70 49.36 2.45
C ASP A 36 -30.41 49.19 1.64
N MET A 37 -29.39 48.57 2.24
CA MET A 37 -28.12 48.28 1.58
C MET A 37 -28.26 47.18 0.52
N MET A 38 -29.11 46.17 0.77
CA MET A 38 -29.39 45.11 -0.21
C MET A 38 -30.17 45.65 -1.42
N LEU A 39 -31.14 46.53 -1.20
CA LEU A 39 -31.88 47.20 -2.28
C LEU A 39 -30.98 48.10 -3.12
N THR A 40 -30.06 48.83 -2.46
CA THR A 40 -29.05 49.66 -3.14
C THR A 40 -28.13 48.80 -4.03
N GLN A 41 -27.73 47.62 -3.55
CA GLN A 41 -26.96 46.65 -4.34
C GLN A 41 -27.70 46.21 -5.60
N ILE A 42 -28.98 45.86 -5.48
CA ILE A 42 -29.83 45.43 -6.61
C ILE A 42 -29.95 46.56 -7.64
N ALA A 43 -30.20 47.78 -7.18
CA ALA A 43 -30.31 48.95 -8.06
C ALA A 43 -29.02 49.20 -8.85
N ILE A 44 -27.85 49.16 -8.19
CA ILE A 44 -26.55 49.31 -8.86
C ILE A 44 -26.35 48.19 -9.89
N GLY A 45 -26.70 46.95 -9.55
CA GLY A 45 -26.63 45.82 -10.47
C GLY A 45 -27.45 46.04 -11.75
N LEU A 46 -28.71 46.45 -11.61
CA LEU A 46 -29.59 46.73 -12.75
C LEU A 46 -29.08 47.89 -13.62
N CYS A 47 -28.57 48.96 -13.01
CA CYS A 47 -27.95 50.07 -13.74
C CYS A 47 -26.73 49.61 -14.55
N PHE A 48 -25.87 48.77 -13.97
CA PHE A 48 -24.73 48.21 -14.69
C PHE A 48 -25.16 47.25 -15.80
N THR A 49 -26.19 46.44 -15.61
CA THR A 49 -26.75 45.58 -16.67
C THR A 49 -27.23 46.42 -17.86
N LEU A 50 -27.97 47.50 -17.61
CA LEU A 50 -28.44 48.40 -18.66
C LEU A 50 -27.27 49.07 -19.38
N LEU A 51 -26.30 49.58 -18.61
CA LEU A 51 -25.11 50.22 -19.17
C LEU A 51 -24.30 49.25 -20.03
N TYR A 52 -24.06 48.03 -19.56
CA TYR A 52 -23.38 47.00 -20.34
C TYR A 52 -24.17 46.64 -21.59
N PHE A 53 -25.49 46.44 -21.49
CA PHE A 53 -26.32 46.12 -22.64
C PHE A 53 -26.23 47.22 -23.70
N VAL A 54 -26.38 48.48 -23.32
CA VAL A 54 -26.31 49.61 -24.25
C VAL A 54 -24.93 49.66 -24.88
N VAL A 55 -23.86 49.69 -24.09
CA VAL A 55 -22.47 49.80 -24.59
C VAL A 55 -22.12 48.64 -25.52
N PHE A 56 -22.36 47.40 -25.10
CA PHE A 56 -22.05 46.25 -25.96
C PHE A 56 -22.91 46.23 -27.20
N ARG A 57 -24.21 46.57 -27.12
CA ARG A 57 -25.09 46.62 -28.29
C ARG A 57 -24.67 47.69 -29.27
N THR A 58 -24.33 48.91 -28.83
CA THR A 58 -23.80 49.94 -29.73
C THR A 58 -22.48 49.51 -30.35
N LEU A 59 -21.55 48.95 -29.57
CA LEU A 59 -20.28 48.47 -30.11
C LEU A 59 -20.47 47.35 -31.14
N ILE A 60 -21.32 46.35 -30.86
CA ILE A 60 -21.61 45.24 -31.77
C ILE A 60 -22.21 45.76 -33.09
N LEU A 61 -23.14 46.71 -33.02
CA LEU A 61 -23.79 47.26 -34.22
C LEU A 61 -22.88 48.22 -35.00
N GLN A 62 -22.07 49.02 -34.30
CA GLN A 62 -21.19 50.02 -34.92
C GLN A 62 -19.93 49.40 -35.53
N PHE A 63 -19.38 48.34 -34.92
CA PHE A 63 -18.17 47.66 -35.40
C PHE A 63 -18.47 46.30 -36.07
N ASN A 64 -19.75 45.99 -36.31
CA ASN A 64 -20.25 44.75 -36.90
C ASN A 64 -19.55 43.48 -36.37
N MET A 65 -19.41 43.38 -35.04
CA MET A 65 -18.69 42.28 -34.40
C MET A 65 -19.51 40.98 -34.48
N CYS A 66 -18.95 39.91 -35.02
CA CYS A 66 -19.59 38.59 -35.09
C CYS A 66 -19.73 37.98 -33.68
N THR A 67 -20.94 38.00 -33.15
CA THR A 67 -21.29 37.32 -31.89
C THR A 67 -21.95 35.96 -32.18
N PRO A 68 -21.80 34.96 -31.29
CA PRO A 68 -22.43 33.65 -31.47
C PRO A 68 -23.94 33.78 -31.79
N GLY A 69 -24.38 33.23 -32.92
CA GLY A 69 -25.76 33.35 -33.44
C GLY A 69 -25.98 34.41 -34.53
N ARG A 70 -24.94 35.16 -34.93
CA ARG A 70 -24.98 36.18 -36.00
C ARG A 70 -24.06 35.85 -37.18
N GLU A 71 -23.73 34.57 -37.35
CA GLU A 71 -22.91 34.02 -38.44
C GLU A 71 -23.80 33.46 -39.56
N ASP A 72 -23.36 33.52 -40.83
CA ASP A 72 -24.11 33.10 -42.04
C ASP A 72 -24.25 31.57 -42.20
N ALA A 73 -24.41 30.84 -41.10
CA ALA A 73 -24.72 29.41 -41.11
C ALA A 73 -26.15 29.20 -40.58
N GLU A 74 -27.02 28.57 -41.39
CA GLU A 74 -28.38 28.21 -40.99
C GLU A 74 -28.39 27.38 -39.70
N VAL A 75 -28.72 28.02 -38.58
CA VAL A 75 -28.96 27.32 -37.30
C VAL A 75 -30.39 26.78 -37.32
N LYS A 76 -30.59 25.55 -37.80
CA LYS A 76 -31.84 24.82 -37.57
C LYS A 76 -31.91 24.35 -36.11
N LEU A 77 -32.88 24.88 -35.37
CA LEU A 77 -33.21 24.43 -34.02
C LEU A 77 -34.06 23.17 -34.09
N TYR A 78 -33.50 22.03 -33.69
CA TYR A 78 -34.25 20.77 -33.61
C TYR A 78 -35.15 20.71 -32.39
N SER A 79 -36.35 20.17 -32.58
CA SER A 79 -37.28 19.91 -31.48
C SER A 79 -36.91 18.63 -30.71
N LYS A 80 -37.34 18.53 -29.45
CA LYS A 80 -37.13 17.33 -28.59
C LYS A 80 -37.66 16.03 -29.20
N ALA A 81 -38.59 16.10 -30.16
CA ALA A 81 -39.14 14.95 -30.87
C ALA A 81 -38.20 14.45 -31.98
N GLU A 82 -37.57 15.36 -32.73
CA GLU A 82 -36.59 15.03 -33.78
C GLU A 82 -35.29 14.46 -33.18
N TYR A 83 -34.87 14.98 -32.02
CA TYR A 83 -33.72 14.45 -31.27
C TYR A 83 -33.94 13.01 -30.76
N LYS A 84 -35.20 12.61 -30.51
CA LYS A 84 -35.52 11.23 -30.09
C LYS A 84 -35.66 10.28 -31.28
N ALA A 85 -36.09 10.76 -32.44
CA ALA A 85 -36.19 9.96 -33.66
C ALA A 85 -34.81 9.53 -34.20
N SER A 86 -33.77 10.37 -34.05
CA SER A 86 -32.41 10.05 -34.52
C SER A 86 -31.68 8.98 -33.70
N ARG A 87 -32.20 8.61 -32.52
CA ARG A 87 -31.66 7.52 -31.68
C ARG A 87 -32.34 6.16 -31.90
N GLY A 88 -33.36 6.10 -32.78
CA GLY A 88 -34.16 4.90 -33.03
C GLY A 88 -33.61 3.93 -34.09
N GLN A 89 -32.49 4.23 -34.74
CA GLN A 89 -31.87 3.35 -35.74
C GLN A 89 -30.35 3.39 -35.64
N THR A 90 -29.78 2.61 -34.73
CA THR A 90 -28.49 1.94 -34.97
C THR A 90 -28.44 0.69 -34.08
N THR A 91 -28.41 -0.45 -34.75
CA THR A 91 -28.14 -1.78 -34.19
C THR A 91 -26.80 -1.83 -33.48
N ALA A 92 -26.72 -2.69 -32.46
CA ALA A 92 -25.52 -3.04 -31.72
C ALA A 92 -24.30 -3.25 -32.65
N ALA A 93 -23.24 -2.49 -32.40
CA ALA A 93 -21.91 -2.72 -32.94
C ALA A 93 -20.86 -2.41 -31.85
N GLU A 94 -19.87 -3.29 -31.78
CA GLU A 94 -18.74 -3.31 -30.85
C GLU A 94 -17.92 -2.00 -30.82
N PRO A 95 -17.21 -1.69 -29.72
CA PRO A 95 -16.33 -0.52 -29.69
C PRO A 95 -14.95 -0.89 -30.24
N LYS A 96 -14.69 -0.58 -31.52
CA LYS A 96 -13.32 -0.34 -32.00
C LYS A 96 -13.25 0.44 -33.32
N LYS A 97 -12.40 1.47 -33.30
CA LYS A 97 -11.87 2.32 -34.39
C LYS A 97 -12.71 3.54 -34.83
N GLU A 98 -12.64 4.59 -34.02
CA GLU A 98 -12.35 5.94 -34.52
C GLU A 98 -11.04 6.39 -33.86
N LEU A 99 -10.17 7.08 -34.61
CA LEU A 99 -8.98 7.71 -34.03
C LEU A 99 -9.45 8.73 -32.98
N ASP A 100 -8.92 8.65 -31.76
CA ASP A 100 -9.26 9.53 -30.63
C ASP A 100 -9.28 10.99 -31.05
N GLN A 101 -10.46 11.61 -30.99
CA GLN A 101 -10.66 13.05 -31.21
C GLN A 101 -9.64 13.89 -30.42
N ALA A 102 -9.34 13.47 -29.19
CA ALA A 102 -8.32 14.04 -28.33
C ALA A 102 -6.90 13.93 -28.92
N ALA A 103 -6.51 12.77 -29.44
CA ALA A 103 -5.20 12.56 -30.05
C ALA A 103 -5.03 13.38 -31.34
N GLY A 104 -6.09 13.47 -32.15
CA GLY A 104 -6.10 14.30 -33.36
C GLY A 104 -5.97 15.80 -33.03
N ILE A 105 -6.69 16.27 -32.01
CA ILE A 105 -6.60 17.68 -31.57
C ILE A 105 -5.20 17.97 -30.99
N LEU A 106 -4.63 17.05 -30.21
CA LEU A 106 -3.28 17.18 -29.67
C LEU A 106 -2.22 17.30 -30.76
N GLN A 107 -2.35 16.50 -31.83
CA GLN A 107 -1.46 16.58 -32.98
C GLN A 107 -1.64 17.88 -33.76
N ALA A 108 -2.88 18.33 -33.95
CA ALA A 108 -3.19 19.59 -34.63
C ALA A 108 -2.66 20.82 -33.88
N LEU A 109 -2.42 20.72 -32.57
CA LEU A 109 -1.81 21.76 -31.74
C LEU A 109 -0.28 21.79 -31.81
N GLY A 110 0.35 20.89 -32.57
CA GLY A 110 1.82 20.76 -32.63
C GLY A 110 2.40 19.78 -31.61
N GLY A 111 1.55 18.96 -30.98
CA GLY A 111 1.96 17.96 -29.99
C GLY A 111 2.08 18.50 -28.56
N VAL A 112 2.42 17.59 -27.62
CA VAL A 112 2.43 17.88 -26.18
C VAL A 112 3.43 18.98 -25.82
N GLY A 113 4.62 18.98 -26.42
CA GLY A 113 5.68 19.95 -26.14
C GLY A 113 5.36 21.39 -26.53
N ASN A 114 4.32 21.61 -27.35
CA ASN A 114 3.89 22.95 -27.73
C ASN A 114 2.83 23.53 -26.78
N ILE A 115 2.26 22.75 -25.85
CA ILE A 115 1.20 23.20 -24.96
C ILE A 115 1.79 23.75 -23.66
N SER A 116 1.67 25.07 -23.45
CA SER A 116 2.08 25.73 -22.21
C SER A 116 1.04 25.55 -21.10
N SER A 117 -0.24 25.72 -21.43
CA SER A 117 -1.33 25.43 -20.50
C SER A 117 -2.61 25.08 -21.25
N ILE A 118 -3.43 24.24 -20.66
CA ILE A 118 -4.73 23.87 -21.18
C ILE A 118 -5.78 24.05 -20.08
N ASN A 119 -6.89 24.68 -20.42
CA ASN A 119 -8.08 24.94 -19.61
C ASN A 119 -9.34 24.73 -20.46
N ASN A 120 -10.50 24.61 -19.84
CA ASN A 120 -11.77 24.55 -20.56
C ASN A 120 -12.84 25.39 -19.87
N CYS A 121 -13.77 25.92 -20.65
CA CYS A 121 -15.05 26.41 -20.16
C CYS A 121 -16.15 25.42 -20.55
N ALA A 122 -17.42 25.80 -20.40
CA ALA A 122 -18.56 24.93 -20.70
C ALA A 122 -18.62 24.41 -22.15
N THR A 123 -18.02 25.13 -23.11
CA THR A 123 -18.13 24.78 -24.55
C THR A 123 -16.82 24.85 -25.34
N ARG A 124 -15.71 25.29 -24.73
CA ARG A 124 -14.46 25.55 -25.44
C ARG A 124 -13.23 25.12 -24.65
N LEU A 125 -12.24 24.55 -25.34
CA LEU A 125 -10.88 24.42 -24.85
C LEU A 125 -10.18 25.77 -25.01
N ARG A 126 -9.42 26.18 -23.99
CA ARG A 126 -8.57 27.37 -23.96
C ARG A 126 -7.15 26.90 -23.75
N ILE A 127 -6.31 27.11 -24.75
CA ILE A 127 -4.97 26.52 -24.79
C ILE A 127 -3.98 27.64 -25.05
N ALA A 128 -2.97 27.76 -24.19
CA ALA A 128 -1.81 28.60 -24.44
C ALA A 128 -0.70 27.72 -25.01
N LEU A 129 -0.08 28.18 -26.10
CA LEU A 129 0.96 27.45 -26.80
C LEU A 129 2.31 28.16 -26.65
N HIS A 130 3.40 27.41 -26.79
CA HIS A 130 4.75 27.97 -26.84
C HIS A 130 5.05 28.60 -28.20
N ASP A 131 4.49 28.04 -29.28
CA ASP A 131 4.66 28.52 -30.64
C ASP A 131 3.38 28.27 -31.46
N MET A 132 2.69 29.35 -31.83
CA MET A 132 1.46 29.29 -32.62
C MET A 132 1.71 28.75 -34.05
N SER A 133 2.93 28.89 -34.59
CA SER A 133 3.24 28.48 -35.97
C SER A 133 3.26 26.97 -36.19
N GLN A 134 3.34 26.18 -35.11
CA GLN A 134 3.36 24.71 -35.16
C GLN A 134 1.96 24.08 -35.20
N THR A 135 0.90 24.91 -35.17
CA THR A 135 -0.48 24.44 -35.24
C THR A 135 -0.96 24.28 -36.67
N LEU A 136 -1.84 23.31 -36.91
CA LEU A 136 -2.46 23.06 -38.23
C LEU A 136 -3.61 24.04 -38.51
N ASP A 137 -4.09 24.08 -39.76
CA ASP A 137 -5.19 24.96 -40.19
C ASP A 137 -6.52 24.67 -39.47
N ASP A 138 -7.36 25.71 -39.36
CA ASP A 138 -8.66 25.65 -38.67
C ASP A 138 -9.62 24.61 -39.26
N GLU A 139 -9.50 24.30 -40.55
CA GLU A 139 -10.26 23.25 -41.23
C GLU A 139 -9.95 21.85 -40.70
N VAL A 140 -8.74 21.61 -40.18
CA VAL A 140 -8.36 20.34 -39.55
C VAL A 140 -9.08 20.18 -38.21
N PHE A 141 -9.14 21.24 -37.41
CA PHE A 141 -9.88 21.23 -36.15
C PHE A 141 -11.38 21.03 -36.36
N LYS A 142 -11.96 21.62 -37.41
CA LYS A 142 -13.37 21.39 -37.76
C LYS A 142 -13.65 19.94 -38.13
N LYS A 143 -12.76 19.30 -38.90
CA LYS A 143 -12.84 17.85 -39.22
C LYS A 143 -12.72 16.96 -37.98
N LEU A 144 -12.03 17.44 -36.94
CA LEU A 144 -11.90 16.80 -35.63
C LEU A 144 -13.04 17.18 -34.66
N GLY A 145 -14.16 17.74 -35.16
CA GLY A 145 -15.36 18.00 -34.38
C GLY A 145 -15.40 19.37 -33.68
N ALA A 146 -14.50 20.29 -34.02
CA ALA A 146 -14.62 21.68 -33.57
C ALA A 146 -15.69 22.45 -34.37
N HIS A 147 -16.56 23.16 -33.67
CA HIS A 147 -17.55 24.06 -34.24
C HIS A 147 -16.93 25.40 -34.67
N GLY A 148 -15.74 25.73 -34.15
CA GLY A 148 -15.00 26.94 -34.48
C GLY A 148 -13.66 26.99 -33.75
N VAL A 149 -12.71 27.76 -34.30
CA VAL A 149 -11.38 27.98 -33.73
C VAL A 149 -11.11 29.47 -33.69
N PHE A 150 -10.57 29.96 -32.58
CA PHE A 150 -10.19 31.35 -32.41
C PHE A 150 -8.73 31.46 -31.98
N ARG A 151 -7.95 32.31 -32.65
CA ARG A 151 -6.51 32.48 -32.41
C ARG A 151 -6.23 33.93 -32.03
N SER A 152 -5.46 34.14 -30.98
CA SER A 152 -5.05 35.47 -30.53
C SER A 152 -3.70 35.40 -29.81
N GLY A 153 -2.66 35.94 -30.44
CA GLY A 153 -1.28 35.80 -29.95
C GLY A 153 -0.90 34.33 -29.78
N ASP A 154 -0.43 33.97 -28.60
CA ASP A 154 -0.03 32.60 -28.24
C ASP A 154 -1.19 31.74 -27.71
N ALA A 155 -2.43 32.24 -27.74
CA ALA A 155 -3.61 31.54 -27.26
C ALA A 155 -4.51 31.07 -28.41
N ILE A 156 -4.94 29.81 -28.34
CA ILE A 156 -5.93 29.20 -29.23
C ILE A 156 -7.13 28.70 -28.43
N GLN A 157 -8.33 28.97 -28.92
CA GLN A 157 -9.57 28.45 -28.37
C GLN A 157 -10.26 27.55 -29.38
N VAL A 158 -10.53 26.31 -28.99
CA VAL A 158 -11.22 25.32 -29.83
C VAL A 158 -12.62 25.10 -29.28
N ILE A 159 -13.65 25.42 -30.07
CA ILE A 159 -15.05 25.33 -29.69
C ILE A 159 -15.55 23.91 -29.98
N ILE A 160 -15.88 23.14 -28.96
CA ILE A 160 -16.22 21.71 -29.09
C ILE A 160 -17.70 21.45 -28.74
N GLY A 161 -18.26 22.22 -27.80
CA GLY A 161 -19.61 22.02 -27.27
C GLY A 161 -19.62 21.38 -25.89
N LEU A 162 -20.76 20.80 -25.48
CA LEU A 162 -21.02 20.41 -24.08
C LEU A 162 -20.16 19.25 -23.55
N HIS A 163 -19.46 18.49 -24.41
CA HIS A 163 -18.60 17.38 -24.03
C HIS A 163 -17.12 17.79 -23.84
N VAL A 164 -16.84 19.09 -23.83
CA VAL A 164 -15.46 19.61 -23.77
C VAL A 164 -14.71 19.20 -22.49
N SER A 165 -15.40 18.96 -21.37
CA SER A 165 -14.77 18.46 -20.14
C SER A 165 -14.27 17.02 -20.28
N GLN A 166 -15.01 16.15 -20.97
CA GLN A 166 -14.57 14.77 -21.24
C GLN A 166 -13.39 14.74 -22.20
N LEU A 167 -13.44 15.58 -23.25
CA LEU A 167 -12.33 15.73 -24.17
C LEU A 167 -11.07 16.29 -23.47
N ARG A 168 -11.26 17.18 -22.49
CA ARG A 168 -10.17 17.70 -21.66
C ARG A 168 -9.51 16.60 -20.83
N GLU A 169 -10.28 15.75 -20.16
CA GLU A 169 -9.75 14.62 -19.39
C GLU A 169 -8.96 13.65 -20.28
N GLN A 170 -9.43 13.39 -21.50
CA GLN A 170 -8.72 12.57 -22.47
C GLN A 170 -7.40 13.22 -22.93
N LEU A 171 -7.40 14.54 -23.18
CA LEU A 171 -6.19 15.28 -23.51
C LEU A 171 -5.18 15.27 -22.35
N ASP A 172 -5.62 15.45 -21.10
CA ASP A 172 -4.76 15.37 -19.92
C ASP A 172 -4.17 13.96 -19.77
N SER A 173 -4.97 12.92 -20.01
CA SER A 173 -4.49 11.53 -20.00
C SER A 173 -3.42 11.27 -21.07
N LEU A 174 -3.58 11.84 -22.28
CA LEU A 174 -2.60 11.71 -23.37
C LEU A 174 -1.33 12.53 -23.11
N ILE A 175 -1.46 13.72 -22.53
CA ILE A 175 -0.33 14.56 -22.11
C ILE A 175 0.47 13.85 -21.00
N ASN A 176 -0.22 13.27 -20.01
CA ASN A 176 0.42 12.53 -18.92
C ASN A 176 1.08 11.23 -19.40
N SER A 177 0.48 10.52 -20.35
CA SER A 177 1.09 9.30 -20.93
C SER A 177 2.33 9.65 -21.77
N HIS A 178 2.31 10.75 -22.52
CA HIS A 178 3.48 11.27 -23.23
C HIS A 178 4.58 11.78 -22.30
N GLN A 179 4.25 12.47 -21.20
CA GLN A 179 5.25 12.86 -20.18
C GLN A 179 5.86 11.63 -19.46
N SER A 180 5.09 10.54 -19.33
CA SER A 180 5.58 9.26 -18.80
C SER A 180 6.52 8.56 -19.80
N ALA A 181 6.23 8.66 -21.10
CA ALA A 181 7.05 8.10 -22.18
C ALA A 181 8.31 8.96 -22.48
N GLU A 182 8.22 10.29 -22.43
CA GLU A 182 9.35 11.20 -22.61
C GLU A 182 10.25 11.25 -21.37
N LYS A 183 9.74 11.07 -20.15
CA LYS A 183 10.59 10.77 -18.98
C LYS A 183 11.37 9.46 -19.15
N CYS A 184 10.90 8.54 -20.00
CA CYS A 184 11.61 7.31 -20.34
C CYS A 184 12.67 7.50 -21.44
N CYS A 185 12.58 8.57 -22.26
CA CYS A 185 13.39 8.74 -23.48
C CYS A 185 14.26 10.02 -23.51
N HIS A 186 14.01 11.02 -22.66
CA HIS A 186 14.81 12.25 -22.53
C HIS A 186 15.81 12.24 -21.37
N TYR A 187 15.95 11.12 -20.68
CA TYR A 187 17.21 10.79 -20.00
C TYR A 187 18.21 10.25 -21.02
N GLY A 188 18.78 11.16 -21.82
CA GLY A 188 20.10 10.94 -22.39
C GLY A 188 21.09 10.69 -21.26
N GLY A 189 21.33 9.41 -20.96
CA GLY A 189 22.47 8.97 -20.16
C GLY A 189 22.33 8.94 -18.63
N SER A 190 21.14 8.86 -18.01
CA SER A 190 21.10 8.41 -16.60
C SER A 190 20.95 6.90 -16.50
N ILE A 191 21.97 6.26 -15.96
CA ILE A 191 21.94 4.88 -15.50
C ILE A 191 20.76 4.75 -14.52
N MET A 192 19.74 3.94 -14.84
CA MET A 192 18.73 3.52 -13.85
C MET A 192 19.47 3.10 -12.58
N THR A 193 19.17 3.76 -11.45
CA THR A 193 19.85 3.54 -10.18
C THR A 193 19.70 2.07 -9.80
N LYS A 194 20.81 1.35 -9.67
CA LYS A 194 20.81 -0.08 -9.36
C LYS A 194 21.14 -0.30 -7.88
N PHE A 195 20.39 -1.18 -7.23
CA PHE A 195 20.52 -1.40 -5.79
C PHE A 195 21.39 -2.60 -5.43
N SER A 196 22.04 -2.51 -4.28
CA SER A 196 22.80 -3.57 -3.64
C SER A 196 22.02 -4.09 -2.44
N VAL A 197 21.66 -5.35 -2.48
CA VAL A 197 20.87 -6.01 -1.44
C VAL A 197 21.71 -7.05 -0.72
N VAL A 198 21.60 -7.11 0.61
CA VAL A 198 22.03 -8.26 1.39
C VAL A 198 20.83 -8.96 2.03
N VAL A 199 20.75 -10.26 1.82
CA VAL A 199 19.72 -11.13 2.38
C VAL A 199 20.25 -11.78 3.66
N ALA A 200 19.78 -11.30 4.82
CA ALA A 200 20.16 -11.79 6.13
C ALA A 200 19.28 -13.00 6.52
N GLY A 201 19.91 -14.18 6.64
CA GLY A 201 19.19 -15.45 6.78
C GLY A 201 19.16 -16.27 5.48
N GLY A 202 20.12 -16.08 4.57
CA GLY A 202 20.17 -16.74 3.26
C GLY A 202 20.29 -18.28 3.26
N GLY A 203 20.30 -18.91 4.44
CA GLY A 203 20.16 -20.36 4.61
C GLY A 203 18.73 -20.80 4.88
N SER A 204 17.76 -19.89 4.83
CA SER A 204 16.33 -20.16 4.96
C SER A 204 15.80 -20.86 3.71
N THR A 205 14.82 -21.74 3.92
CA THR A 205 14.04 -22.40 2.86
C THR A 205 13.27 -21.41 1.97
N PHE A 206 13.03 -20.17 2.42
CA PHE A 206 12.38 -19.13 1.63
C PHE A 206 13.34 -18.38 0.69
N THR A 207 14.65 -18.43 0.98
CA THR A 207 15.66 -17.66 0.22
C THR A 207 15.58 -17.91 -1.29
N PRO A 208 15.45 -19.15 -1.79
CA PRO A 208 15.39 -19.37 -3.24
C PRO A 208 14.18 -18.70 -3.89
N GLY A 209 13.00 -18.77 -3.26
CA GLY A 209 11.77 -18.13 -3.73
C GLY A 209 11.89 -16.61 -3.78
N ILE A 210 12.40 -15.99 -2.70
CA ILE A 210 12.67 -14.54 -2.64
C ILE A 210 13.64 -14.11 -3.75
N VAL A 211 14.69 -14.89 -4.00
CA VAL A 211 15.66 -14.56 -5.07
C VAL A 211 15.02 -14.66 -6.45
N LEU A 212 14.19 -15.67 -6.69
CA LEU A 212 13.46 -15.79 -7.95
C LEU A 212 12.50 -14.61 -8.13
N MET A 213 11.83 -14.17 -7.06
CA MET A 213 10.95 -13.00 -7.06
C MET A 213 11.74 -11.70 -7.33
N LEU A 214 12.89 -11.48 -6.69
CA LEU A 214 13.77 -10.34 -6.98
C LEU A 214 14.24 -10.32 -8.44
N LEU A 215 14.47 -11.50 -9.02
CA LEU A 215 14.87 -11.63 -10.42
C LEU A 215 13.71 -11.41 -11.40
N ALA A 216 12.49 -11.75 -11.00
CA ALA A 216 11.28 -11.49 -11.78
C ALA A 216 10.95 -9.99 -11.81
N ASN A 217 11.27 -9.25 -10.75
CA ASN A 217 10.96 -7.82 -10.60
C ASN A 217 12.15 -6.88 -10.90
N GLN A 218 13.08 -7.27 -11.77
CA GLN A 218 14.26 -6.44 -12.11
C GLN A 218 13.94 -5.19 -12.94
N ASP A 219 12.76 -5.16 -13.56
CA ASP A 219 12.18 -4.00 -14.24
C ASP A 219 11.74 -2.92 -13.24
N ARG A 220 11.16 -3.32 -12.11
CA ARG A 220 10.69 -2.42 -11.05
C ARG A 220 11.76 -2.12 -9.99
N PHE A 221 12.67 -3.06 -9.73
CA PHE A 221 13.71 -2.95 -8.73
C PHE A 221 15.05 -3.52 -9.23
N PRO A 222 15.79 -2.76 -10.06
CA PRO A 222 17.01 -3.24 -10.70
C PRO A 222 18.16 -3.41 -9.68
N LEU A 223 18.82 -4.56 -9.70
CA LEU A 223 19.90 -4.90 -8.78
C LEU A 223 21.28 -4.81 -9.47
N ARG A 224 22.26 -4.16 -8.81
CA ARG A 224 23.69 -4.24 -9.17
C ARG A 224 24.41 -5.34 -8.40
N ALA A 225 23.99 -5.61 -7.18
CA ALA A 225 24.62 -6.62 -6.33
C ALA A 225 23.60 -7.33 -5.45
N LEU A 226 23.80 -8.64 -5.27
CA LEU A 226 23.06 -9.44 -4.32
C LEU A 226 24.06 -10.21 -3.44
N LYS A 227 23.86 -10.13 -2.14
CA LYS A 227 24.71 -10.75 -1.11
C LYS A 227 23.82 -11.58 -0.20
N PHE A 228 24.40 -12.62 0.40
CA PHE A 228 23.68 -13.48 1.36
C PHE A 228 24.46 -13.55 2.65
N MET A 229 23.82 -13.45 3.81
CA MET A 229 24.44 -13.77 5.09
C MET A 229 23.94 -15.14 5.56
N ILE A 230 24.88 -16.05 5.82
CA ILE A 230 24.62 -17.40 6.36
C ILE A 230 25.57 -17.61 7.54
N THR A 231 25.02 -17.84 8.72
CA THR A 231 25.78 -17.99 9.99
C THR A 231 26.28 -19.43 10.25
N MET A 232 25.95 -20.43 9.42
CA MET A 232 26.19 -21.86 9.70
C MET A 232 27.06 -22.61 8.66
N ALA A 233 27.52 -23.80 9.07
CA ALA A 233 28.48 -24.71 8.44
C ALA A 233 28.20 -25.12 6.96
N ARG A 234 29.24 -25.71 6.33
CA ARG A 234 29.43 -25.98 4.89
C ARG A 234 28.21 -26.52 4.12
N GLY A 235 27.29 -27.25 4.75
CA GLY A 235 26.12 -27.88 4.11
C GLY A 235 25.08 -26.90 3.53
N ARG A 236 24.77 -25.78 4.19
CA ARG A 236 23.77 -24.81 3.70
C ARG A 236 24.31 -23.81 2.67
N LYS A 237 25.63 -23.75 2.45
CA LYS A 237 26.22 -23.03 1.31
C LYS A 237 25.78 -23.62 -0.04
N SER A 238 25.35 -24.89 -0.05
CA SER A 238 24.81 -25.56 -1.23
C SER A 238 23.54 -24.89 -1.76
N LEU A 239 22.69 -24.31 -0.90
CA LEU A 239 21.47 -23.57 -1.30
C LEU A 239 21.77 -22.40 -2.24
N LEU A 240 22.95 -21.79 -2.10
CA LEU A 240 23.33 -20.66 -2.94
C LEU A 240 23.85 -21.10 -4.31
N LYS A 241 24.28 -22.35 -4.50
CA LYS A 241 24.83 -22.83 -5.79
C LYS A 241 23.79 -22.81 -6.92
N PRO A 242 22.55 -23.30 -6.72
CA PRO A 242 21.44 -23.16 -7.67
C PRO A 242 21.17 -21.71 -8.03
N VAL A 243 21.11 -20.85 -7.00
CA VAL A 243 20.93 -19.40 -7.17
C VAL A 243 22.05 -18.83 -8.04
N LYS A 244 23.33 -19.19 -7.80
CA LYS A 244 24.45 -18.75 -8.66
C LYS A 244 24.29 -19.19 -10.11
N SER A 245 23.86 -20.43 -10.34
CA SER A 245 23.70 -20.99 -11.70
C SER A 245 22.58 -20.28 -12.45
N SER A 246 21.40 -20.11 -11.82
CA SER A 246 20.27 -19.37 -12.38
C SER A 246 20.61 -17.92 -12.71
N LEU A 247 21.39 -17.26 -11.85
CA LEU A 247 21.87 -15.89 -12.05
C LEU A 247 22.82 -15.77 -13.25
N LYS A 248 23.80 -16.68 -13.38
CA LYS A 248 24.74 -16.70 -14.51
C LYS A 248 24.04 -16.84 -15.86
N ARG A 249 22.94 -17.59 -15.92
CA ARG A 249 22.19 -17.85 -17.16
C ARG A 249 21.25 -16.70 -17.54
N LYS A 250 20.63 -16.04 -16.55
CA LYS A 250 19.59 -15.02 -16.82
C LYS A 250 20.15 -13.63 -17.09
N ARG A 251 21.18 -13.12 -16.39
CA ARG A 251 21.74 -11.77 -16.65
C ARG A 251 23.22 -11.63 -16.23
N ARG A 252 24.10 -11.25 -17.16
CA ARG A 252 25.56 -11.04 -16.95
C ARG A 252 25.91 -9.86 -16.02
N THR A 253 24.96 -8.97 -15.70
CA THR A 253 25.21 -7.70 -15.00
C THR A 253 25.01 -7.73 -13.48
N LEU A 254 24.38 -8.76 -12.91
CA LEU A 254 24.18 -8.86 -11.45
C LEU A 254 25.43 -9.46 -10.79
N ARG A 255 26.07 -8.70 -9.89
CA ARG A 255 27.24 -9.18 -9.16
C ARG A 255 26.83 -9.92 -7.89
N LEU A 256 27.03 -11.24 -7.87
CA LEU A 256 26.92 -12.01 -6.64
C LEU A 256 28.22 -11.90 -5.84
N VAL A 257 28.18 -11.22 -4.68
CA VAL A 257 29.37 -11.03 -3.84
C VAL A 257 29.27 -11.88 -2.59
N THR A 258 30.29 -12.71 -2.33
CA THR A 258 30.40 -13.49 -1.09
C THR A 258 31.72 -13.18 -0.38
N PRO A 259 31.82 -12.03 0.32
CA PRO A 259 32.98 -11.71 1.15
C PRO A 259 33.33 -12.85 2.11
N PRO A 260 34.63 -13.10 2.36
CA PRO A 260 35.09 -14.17 3.25
C PRO A 260 34.70 -13.90 4.71
N ILE A 261 34.67 -12.63 5.12
CA ILE A 261 34.22 -12.20 6.44
C ILE A 261 32.72 -11.90 6.40
N LEU A 262 31.94 -12.59 7.22
CA LEU A 262 30.47 -12.53 7.21
C LEU A 262 29.94 -11.10 7.46
N LYS A 263 30.58 -10.35 8.36
CA LYS A 263 30.17 -8.98 8.72
C LYS A 263 30.43 -7.97 7.59
N ARG A 264 31.46 -8.18 6.77
CA ARG A 264 31.75 -7.36 5.58
C ARG A 264 30.73 -7.52 4.45
N ARG A 265 29.72 -8.39 4.61
CA ARG A 265 28.60 -8.52 3.65
C ARG A 265 27.62 -7.34 3.71
N PHE A 266 27.66 -6.56 4.80
CA PHE A 266 26.89 -5.33 4.98
C PHE A 266 27.58 -4.09 4.42
N SER A 267 28.79 -4.20 3.86
CA SER A 267 29.44 -3.06 3.22
C SER A 267 28.85 -2.82 1.82
N ASP A 268 28.63 -1.55 1.45
CA ASP A 268 28.09 -1.18 0.13
C ASP A 268 26.73 -1.85 -0.13
N VAL A 269 25.77 -1.67 0.77
CA VAL A 269 24.37 -2.14 0.61
C VAL A 269 23.41 -0.97 0.75
N ASP A 270 22.35 -1.01 -0.04
CA ASP A 270 21.25 -0.06 -0.01
C ASP A 270 20.10 -0.62 0.83
N PHE A 271 19.89 -1.95 0.80
CA PHE A 271 18.88 -2.65 1.58
C PHE A 271 19.40 -3.93 2.23
N VAL A 272 18.93 -4.18 3.46
CA VAL A 272 19.07 -5.44 4.18
C VAL A 272 17.69 -6.11 4.25
N MET A 273 17.53 -7.26 3.61
CA MET A 273 16.30 -8.06 3.71
C MET A 273 16.50 -9.13 4.78
N ALA A 274 15.85 -8.99 5.93
CA ALA A 274 16.08 -9.82 7.11
C ALA A 274 14.94 -10.81 7.37
N HIS A 275 15.30 -12.10 7.40
CA HIS A 275 14.40 -13.22 7.67
C HIS A 275 15.15 -14.36 8.38
N ILE A 276 15.92 -13.98 9.41
CA ILE A 276 16.56 -14.91 10.33
C ILE A 276 15.51 -15.62 11.20
N ARG A 277 15.85 -16.85 11.60
CA ARG A 277 15.17 -17.62 12.64
C ARG A 277 16.21 -18.14 13.63
N VAL A 278 16.40 -17.41 14.73
CA VAL A 278 17.34 -17.81 15.79
C VAL A 278 16.82 -19.08 16.46
N GLY A 279 17.67 -20.11 16.54
CA GLY A 279 17.28 -21.45 17.01
C GLY A 279 16.70 -22.38 15.93
N LYS A 280 16.31 -21.86 14.75
CA LYS A 280 15.79 -22.63 13.60
C LYS A 280 14.56 -23.49 13.96
N TYR A 281 14.29 -24.54 13.19
CA TYR A 281 13.16 -25.44 13.44
C TYR A 281 13.28 -26.31 14.70
N PRO A 282 14.47 -26.76 15.15
CA PRO A 282 14.57 -27.49 16.42
C PRO A 282 14.08 -26.67 17.62
N MET A 283 14.43 -25.37 17.68
CA MET A 283 13.88 -24.52 18.75
C MET A 283 12.40 -24.21 18.54
N ARG A 284 11.94 -24.04 17.30
CA ARG A 284 10.50 -23.87 17.00
C ARG A 284 9.68 -25.07 17.47
N GLU A 285 10.20 -26.28 17.29
CA GLU A 285 9.54 -27.50 17.78
C GLU A 285 9.40 -27.45 19.32
N LEU A 286 10.42 -26.99 20.04
CA LEU A 286 10.33 -26.81 21.49
C LEU A 286 9.35 -25.70 21.88
N ASP A 287 9.31 -24.59 21.14
CA ASP A 287 8.36 -23.49 21.36
C ASP A 287 6.90 -23.96 21.21
N GLU A 288 6.65 -24.93 20.32
CA GLU A 288 5.32 -25.50 20.08
C GLU A 288 5.02 -26.62 21.10
N LYS A 289 5.97 -27.52 21.37
CA LYS A 289 5.74 -28.69 22.24
C LYS A 289 5.74 -28.38 23.74
N ILE A 290 6.60 -27.47 24.23
CA ILE A 290 6.65 -27.15 25.66
C ILE A 290 5.30 -26.62 26.14
N PRO A 291 4.67 -25.58 25.55
CA PRO A 291 3.38 -25.09 26.03
C PRO A 291 2.26 -26.13 25.89
N LEU A 292 2.26 -26.93 24.82
CA LEU A 292 1.23 -27.96 24.61
C LEU A 292 1.23 -29.03 25.70
N ARG A 293 2.40 -29.39 26.26
CA ARG A 293 2.50 -30.31 27.41
C ARG A 293 1.81 -29.78 28.67
N HIS A 294 1.60 -28.46 28.76
CA HIS A 294 0.89 -27.78 29.84
C HIS A 294 -0.55 -27.39 29.47
N GLY A 295 -1.08 -27.91 28.35
CA GLY A 295 -2.42 -27.57 27.87
C GLY A 295 -2.56 -26.13 27.39
N VAL A 296 -1.46 -25.52 26.95
CA VAL A 296 -1.40 -24.13 26.45
C VAL A 296 -1.03 -24.11 24.97
N VAL A 297 -1.51 -23.10 24.26
CA VAL A 297 -1.20 -22.90 22.83
C VAL A 297 0.31 -22.88 22.59
N GLY A 298 0.79 -23.85 21.80
CA GLY A 298 2.14 -23.89 21.26
C GLY A 298 2.16 -23.41 19.81
N GLN A 299 2.70 -22.21 19.56
CA GLN A 299 2.68 -21.59 18.25
C GLN A 299 3.94 -20.73 18.05
N GLU A 300 4.33 -20.53 16.79
CA GLU A 300 5.56 -19.85 16.39
C GLU A 300 5.72 -18.41 16.93
N THR A 301 4.65 -17.63 16.95
CA THR A 301 4.65 -16.17 17.21
C THR A 301 3.62 -15.73 18.25
N CYS A 302 2.73 -16.62 18.67
CA CYS A 302 1.68 -16.36 19.66
C CYS A 302 1.88 -17.25 20.89
N GLY A 303 1.41 -16.76 22.05
CA GLY A 303 1.54 -17.46 23.33
C GLY A 303 3.00 -17.63 23.79
N PRO A 304 3.26 -18.57 24.72
CA PRO A 304 4.60 -18.74 25.30
C PRO A 304 5.66 -19.16 24.27
N GLY A 305 5.28 -19.88 23.22
CA GLY A 305 6.18 -20.23 22.12
C GLY A 305 6.67 -18.99 21.34
N GLY A 306 5.74 -18.10 21.01
CA GLY A 306 6.06 -16.80 20.42
C GLY A 306 6.93 -15.92 21.31
N ILE A 307 6.62 -15.86 22.61
CA ILE A 307 7.44 -15.15 23.61
C ILE A 307 8.86 -15.70 23.63
N ALA A 308 9.01 -17.03 23.66
CA ALA A 308 10.30 -17.69 23.68
C ALA A 308 11.14 -17.42 22.44
N TYR A 309 10.49 -17.44 21.27
CA TYR A 309 11.12 -17.09 20.03
C TYR A 309 11.52 -15.61 19.99
N GLY A 310 10.68 -14.71 20.51
CA GLY A 310 10.99 -13.28 20.68
C GLY A 310 12.28 -13.04 21.47
N MET A 311 12.39 -13.68 22.64
CA MET A 311 13.59 -13.62 23.49
C MET A 311 14.87 -14.05 22.77
N ARG A 312 14.80 -15.03 21.85
CA ARG A 312 15.93 -15.42 20.99
C ARG A 312 16.19 -14.43 19.86
N SER A 313 15.14 -13.87 19.27
CA SER A 313 15.21 -13.02 18.08
C SER A 313 15.77 -11.62 18.37
N ILE A 314 15.51 -11.03 19.55
CA ILE A 314 15.96 -9.68 19.91
C ILE A 314 17.46 -9.52 19.67
N GLY A 315 18.29 -10.37 20.28
CA GLY A 315 19.75 -10.28 20.13
C GLY A 315 20.21 -10.46 18.67
N GLY A 316 19.61 -11.43 17.97
CA GLY A 316 19.94 -11.69 16.58
C GLY A 316 19.63 -10.51 15.65
N VAL A 317 18.52 -9.81 15.86
CA VAL A 317 18.14 -8.64 15.04
C VAL A 317 18.99 -7.42 15.39
N LEU A 318 19.23 -7.16 16.68
CA LEU A 318 20.12 -6.05 17.10
C LEU A 318 21.51 -6.19 16.50
N GLU A 319 22.07 -7.40 16.43
CA GLU A 319 23.34 -7.63 15.74
C GLU A 319 23.30 -7.25 14.26
N LEU A 320 22.21 -7.56 13.55
CA LEU A 320 22.06 -7.21 12.14
C LEU A 320 21.99 -5.70 11.94
N VAL A 321 21.28 -5.00 12.84
CA VAL A 321 21.16 -3.55 12.83
C VAL A 321 22.53 -2.93 13.03
N ASP A 322 23.27 -3.39 14.03
CA ASP A 322 24.62 -2.88 14.34
C ASP A 322 25.60 -3.12 13.17
N TYR A 323 25.50 -4.25 12.47
CA TYR A 323 26.29 -4.48 11.26
C TYR A 323 25.86 -3.56 10.12
N MET A 324 24.57 -3.36 9.92
CA MET A 324 24.06 -2.45 8.90
C MET A 324 24.57 -1.04 9.13
N GLU A 325 24.36 -0.47 10.31
CA GLU A 325 24.77 0.90 10.65
C GLU A 325 26.29 1.07 10.55
N LYS A 326 27.07 0.06 10.98
CA LYS A 326 28.52 0.11 10.92
C LYS A 326 29.09 0.11 9.50
N TYR A 327 28.50 -0.66 8.59
CA TYR A 327 29.10 -0.92 7.27
C TYR A 327 28.36 -0.22 6.11
N SER A 328 27.10 0.15 6.28
CA SER A 328 26.30 0.96 5.36
C SER A 328 25.27 1.80 6.14
N PRO A 329 25.69 2.92 6.76
CA PRO A 329 24.83 3.74 7.63
C PRO A 329 23.54 4.26 6.98
N ASN A 330 23.52 4.37 5.65
CA ASN A 330 22.39 4.87 4.89
C ASN A 330 21.41 3.79 4.44
N ALA A 331 21.73 2.50 4.66
CA ALA A 331 20.91 1.39 4.22
C ALA A 331 19.62 1.29 5.04
N TRP A 332 18.58 0.75 4.40
CA TRP A 332 17.33 0.38 5.06
C TRP A 332 17.27 -1.10 5.37
N MET A 333 16.86 -1.46 6.58
CA MET A 333 16.51 -2.84 6.92
C MET A 333 15.03 -3.07 6.69
N LEU A 334 14.71 -4.02 5.80
CA LEU A 334 13.37 -4.56 5.62
C LEU A 334 13.28 -5.83 6.45
N ASN A 335 12.73 -5.70 7.66
CA ASN A 335 12.65 -6.77 8.63
C ASN A 335 11.30 -7.47 8.57
N TYR A 336 11.32 -8.71 8.09
CA TYR A 336 10.19 -9.65 8.09
C TYR A 336 10.57 -10.92 8.86
N SER A 337 11.55 -10.82 9.77
CA SER A 337 11.78 -11.80 10.82
C SER A 337 10.72 -11.70 11.90
N ASN A 338 10.32 -12.86 12.41
CA ASN A 338 9.36 -13.00 13.49
C ASN A 338 10.04 -13.25 14.86
N PRO A 339 9.30 -13.08 15.97
CA PRO A 339 7.96 -12.47 16.06
C PRO A 339 8.06 -10.94 15.98
N ALA A 340 7.42 -10.34 14.98
CA ALA A 340 7.69 -8.95 14.62
C ALA A 340 7.24 -7.95 15.70
N ALA A 341 6.16 -8.22 16.44
CA ALA A 341 5.70 -7.33 17.54
C ALA A 341 6.79 -7.12 18.63
N ILE A 342 7.33 -8.22 19.18
CA ILE A 342 8.36 -8.18 20.24
C ILE A 342 9.65 -7.57 19.71
N VAL A 343 10.07 -7.96 18.50
CA VAL A 343 11.29 -7.43 17.88
C VAL A 343 11.16 -5.95 17.57
N ALA A 344 10.00 -5.50 17.08
CA ALA A 344 9.71 -4.10 16.79
C ALA A 344 9.81 -3.27 18.07
N GLU A 345 9.19 -3.71 19.18
CA GLU A 345 9.30 -3.01 20.47
C GLU A 345 10.75 -2.95 20.96
N ALA A 346 11.50 -4.04 20.84
CA ALA A 346 12.92 -4.04 21.21
C ALA A 346 13.73 -3.05 20.35
N THR A 347 13.50 -2.99 19.03
CA THR A 347 14.17 -2.01 18.16
C THR A 347 13.73 -0.58 18.43
N ARG A 348 12.45 -0.33 18.78
CA ARG A 348 11.96 0.99 19.17
C ARG A 348 12.73 1.52 20.38
N ARG A 349 12.93 0.69 21.41
CA ARG A 349 13.64 1.09 22.63
C ARG A 349 15.15 1.20 22.43
N LEU A 350 15.75 0.18 21.83
CA LEU A 350 17.21 0.00 21.81
C LEU A 350 17.88 0.62 20.58
N ARG A 351 17.14 0.85 19.49
CA ARG A 351 17.62 1.42 18.23
C ARG A 351 16.59 2.41 17.62
N PRO A 352 16.14 3.42 18.39
CA PRO A 352 15.00 4.29 17.99
C PRO A 352 15.20 5.03 16.67
N ASN A 353 16.45 5.32 16.30
CA ASN A 353 16.79 6.10 15.11
C ASN A 353 17.28 5.23 13.93
N ALA A 354 17.34 3.91 14.10
CA ALA A 354 17.80 3.02 13.06
C ALA A 354 16.77 2.92 11.93
N LYS A 355 17.25 2.86 10.68
CA LYS A 355 16.41 2.75 9.49
C LYS A 355 15.86 1.34 9.30
N ILE A 356 14.88 0.98 10.12
CA ILE A 356 14.27 -0.36 10.17
C ILE A 356 12.78 -0.24 9.86
N LEU A 357 12.33 -1.06 8.91
CA LEU A 357 10.92 -1.22 8.57
C LEU A 357 10.51 -2.64 8.93
N ASN A 358 9.67 -2.76 9.95
CA ASN A 358 9.09 -4.03 10.38
C ASN A 358 7.79 -4.26 9.60
N ILE A 359 7.68 -5.39 8.91
CA ILE A 359 6.55 -5.72 8.05
C ILE A 359 6.12 -7.18 8.21
N CYS A 360 4.84 -7.42 7.98
CA CYS A 360 4.22 -8.74 8.05
C CYS A 360 3.50 -9.09 6.75
N ASP A 361 3.52 -10.37 6.43
CA ASP A 361 2.95 -10.96 5.23
C ASP A 361 1.55 -11.54 5.48
N MET A 362 1.13 -11.73 6.73
CA MET A 362 -0.20 -12.25 7.05
C MET A 362 -1.33 -11.37 6.52
N PRO A 363 -1.31 -10.03 6.68
CA PRO A 363 -2.33 -9.18 6.08
C PRO A 363 -2.38 -9.30 4.56
N ILE A 364 -1.21 -9.43 3.90
CA ILE A 364 -1.12 -9.62 2.44
C ILE A 364 -1.81 -10.91 2.01
N GLY A 365 -1.55 -12.02 2.70
CA GLY A 365 -2.18 -13.31 2.40
C GLY A 365 -3.70 -13.31 2.59
N ILE A 366 -4.18 -12.60 3.62
CA ILE A 366 -5.61 -12.45 3.88
C ILE A 366 -6.27 -11.54 2.83
N GLU A 367 -5.67 -10.40 2.50
CA GLU A 367 -6.17 -9.49 1.47
C GLU A 367 -6.23 -10.15 0.09
N SER A 368 -5.25 -10.98 -0.28
CA SER A 368 -5.30 -11.74 -1.53
C SER A 368 -6.48 -12.70 -1.57
N ARG A 369 -6.85 -13.32 -0.45
CA ARG A 369 -8.04 -14.18 -0.34
C ARG A 369 -9.33 -13.36 -0.36
N MET A 370 -9.35 -12.20 0.29
CA MET A 370 -10.47 -11.25 0.21
C MET A 370 -10.71 -10.83 -1.24
N ALA A 371 -9.66 -10.50 -2.00
CA ALA A 371 -9.76 -10.18 -3.43
C ALA A 371 -10.40 -11.32 -4.23
N GLN A 372 -9.95 -12.56 -4.01
CA GLN A 372 -10.56 -13.75 -4.66
C GLN A 372 -12.04 -13.94 -4.29
N ILE A 373 -12.42 -13.69 -3.02
CA ILE A 373 -13.80 -13.79 -2.54
C ILE A 373 -14.71 -12.77 -3.24
N VAL A 374 -14.21 -11.55 -3.46
CA VAL A 374 -14.98 -10.49 -4.14
C VAL A 374 -14.84 -10.49 -5.67
N GLY A 375 -14.02 -11.39 -6.23
CA GLY A 375 -13.82 -11.52 -7.67
C GLY A 375 -12.81 -10.53 -8.27
N LEU A 376 -11.99 -9.88 -7.45
CA LEU A 376 -10.87 -9.05 -7.89
C LEU A 376 -9.65 -9.92 -8.22
N GLN A 377 -8.84 -9.47 -9.18
CA GLN A 377 -7.66 -10.21 -9.65
C GLN A 377 -6.46 -10.02 -8.72
N ASP A 378 -6.36 -8.87 -8.07
CA ASP A 378 -5.24 -8.52 -7.20
C ASP A 378 -5.75 -7.71 -5.99
N ARG A 379 -5.17 -7.97 -4.81
CA ARG A 379 -5.43 -7.18 -3.60
C ARG A 379 -5.12 -5.69 -3.76
N LYS A 380 -4.23 -5.29 -4.68
CA LYS A 380 -3.94 -3.89 -5.00
C LYS A 380 -5.11 -3.16 -5.65
N GLN A 381 -6.15 -3.88 -6.07
CA GLN A 381 -7.42 -3.28 -6.48
C GLN A 381 -8.32 -2.90 -5.28
N MET A 382 -7.88 -3.20 -4.06
CA MET A 382 -8.54 -2.78 -2.83
C MET A 382 -7.75 -1.68 -2.10
N ARG A 383 -8.47 -0.81 -1.41
CA ARG A 383 -7.94 0.20 -0.50
C ARG A 383 -8.51 -0.06 0.89
N VAL A 384 -7.62 -0.27 1.87
CA VAL A 384 -8.04 -0.74 3.20
C VAL A 384 -7.66 0.18 4.35
N ARG A 385 -8.53 0.31 5.35
CA ARG A 385 -8.21 0.80 6.69
C ARG A 385 -8.11 -0.39 7.65
N TYR A 386 -7.04 -0.41 8.43
CA TYR A 386 -6.72 -1.49 9.36
C TYR A 386 -6.09 -0.89 10.62
N TYR A 387 -6.27 -1.55 11.75
CA TYR A 387 -5.50 -1.26 12.95
C TYR A 387 -5.27 -2.52 13.77
N GLY A 388 -4.22 -2.52 14.57
CA GLY A 388 -3.90 -3.61 15.47
C GLY A 388 -2.46 -3.58 15.93
N LEU A 389 -2.05 -4.65 16.59
CA LEU A 389 -0.64 -5.04 16.70
C LEU A 389 -0.33 -6.03 15.56
N ASN A 390 0.94 -6.34 15.37
CA ASN A 390 1.30 -7.41 14.45
C ASN A 390 0.66 -8.74 14.86
N HIS A 391 0.07 -9.47 13.90
CA HIS A 391 -0.72 -10.70 14.15
C HIS A 391 -1.93 -10.50 15.09
N PHE A 392 -2.39 -9.25 15.28
CA PHE A 392 -3.46 -8.93 16.23
C PHE A 392 -4.20 -7.67 15.80
N GLY A 393 -4.96 -7.74 14.71
CA GLY A 393 -5.63 -6.57 14.16
C GLY A 393 -6.89 -6.85 13.37
N TRP A 394 -7.52 -5.77 12.89
CA TRP A 394 -8.81 -5.78 12.25
C TRP A 394 -8.86 -4.80 11.07
N TRP A 395 -9.43 -5.25 9.95
CA TRP A 395 -9.85 -4.37 8.86
C TRP A 395 -11.18 -3.71 9.20
N THR A 396 -11.25 -2.39 9.01
CA THR A 396 -12.43 -1.54 9.30
C THR A 396 -13.09 -1.00 8.05
N SER A 397 -12.33 -0.85 6.97
CA SER A 397 -12.81 -0.50 5.64
C SER A 397 -11.90 -1.17 4.60
N ILE A 398 -12.50 -1.55 3.48
CA ILE A 398 -12.02 -2.32 2.33
C ILE A 398 -12.91 -1.87 1.18
N GLU A 399 -12.42 -0.90 0.42
CA GLU A 399 -13.10 -0.38 -0.76
C GLU A 399 -12.36 -0.88 -2.00
N ASP A 400 -13.04 -0.94 -3.15
CA ASP A 400 -12.30 -0.95 -4.41
C ASP A 400 -11.66 0.43 -4.70
N LEU A 401 -10.92 0.54 -5.80
CA LEU A 401 -10.27 1.81 -6.15
C LEU A 401 -11.28 2.92 -6.53
N GLN A 402 -12.51 2.57 -6.90
CA GLN A 402 -13.60 3.51 -7.20
C GLN A 402 -14.32 4.00 -5.93
N GLY A 403 -14.04 3.40 -4.77
CA GLY A 403 -14.67 3.73 -3.49
C GLY A 403 -15.93 2.94 -3.19
N ASN A 404 -16.20 1.85 -3.93
CA ASN A 404 -17.32 0.97 -3.60
C ASN A 404 -16.99 0.13 -2.38
N ASP A 405 -17.93 0.06 -1.43
CA ASP A 405 -17.77 -0.69 -0.19
C ASP A 405 -17.87 -2.21 -0.42
N LEU A 406 -16.79 -2.95 -0.09
CA LEU A 406 -16.71 -4.41 -0.25
C LEU A 406 -17.02 -5.17 1.05
N MET A 407 -17.19 -4.50 2.20
CA MET A 407 -17.44 -5.16 3.49
C MET A 407 -18.72 -5.99 3.49
N PRO A 408 -19.87 -5.51 2.95
CA PRO A 408 -21.10 -6.27 3.03
C PRO A 408 -20.96 -7.66 2.39
N GLN A 409 -20.33 -7.73 1.21
CA GLN A 409 -20.06 -8.98 0.52
C GLN A 409 -19.07 -9.86 1.29
N LEU A 410 -17.96 -9.26 1.77
CA LEU A 410 -16.95 -9.99 2.54
C LEU A 410 -17.51 -10.55 3.85
N ARG A 411 -18.24 -9.77 4.64
CA ARG A 411 -18.88 -10.22 5.90
C ARG A 411 -19.87 -11.34 5.65
N GLN A 412 -20.71 -11.23 4.60
CA GLN A 412 -21.66 -12.28 4.24
C GLN A 412 -20.97 -13.61 3.89
N TYR A 413 -19.83 -13.54 3.21
CA TYR A 413 -19.06 -14.72 2.84
C TYR A 413 -18.28 -15.30 4.02
N VAL A 414 -17.52 -14.45 4.71
CA VAL A 414 -16.61 -14.82 5.81
C VAL A 414 -17.38 -15.42 6.98
N SER A 415 -18.57 -14.91 7.31
CA SER A 415 -19.43 -15.48 8.37
C SER A 415 -19.82 -16.95 8.13
N LYS A 416 -19.75 -17.45 6.89
CA LYS A 416 -20.05 -18.85 6.54
C LYS A 416 -18.79 -19.69 6.32
N HIS A 417 -17.82 -19.13 5.61
CA HIS A 417 -16.69 -19.89 5.05
C HIS A 417 -15.32 -19.49 5.63
N GLY A 418 -15.26 -18.44 6.44
CA GLY A 418 -14.00 -17.79 6.80
C GLY A 418 -13.33 -17.18 5.57
N TYR A 419 -12.00 -17.17 5.54
CA TYR A 419 -11.21 -16.70 4.39
C TYR A 419 -10.85 -17.82 3.39
N VAL A 420 -11.60 -18.93 3.39
CA VAL A 420 -11.42 -19.99 2.38
C VAL A 420 -12.07 -19.53 1.08
N PRO A 421 -11.32 -19.24 0.00
CA PRO A 421 -11.89 -18.68 -1.22
C PRO A 421 -12.80 -19.69 -1.96
N PRO A 422 -13.70 -19.22 -2.85
CA PRO A 422 -14.63 -20.10 -3.59
C PRO A 422 -13.93 -21.12 -4.50
N GLN A 423 -12.79 -20.74 -5.08
CA GLN A 423 -11.93 -21.65 -5.84
C GLN A 423 -10.95 -22.29 -4.87
N GLN A 424 -10.94 -23.62 -4.82
CA GLN A 424 -10.11 -24.35 -3.89
C GLN A 424 -8.63 -24.24 -4.30
N ASP A 425 -7.84 -23.55 -3.50
CA ASP A 425 -6.39 -23.50 -3.68
C ASP A 425 -5.77 -24.83 -3.21
N THR A 426 -5.38 -25.68 -4.17
CA THR A 426 -4.74 -26.98 -3.90
C THR A 426 -3.35 -26.88 -3.28
N HIS A 427 -2.76 -25.68 -3.23
CA HIS A 427 -1.44 -25.46 -2.63
C HIS A 427 -1.51 -25.06 -1.14
N THR A 428 -2.69 -24.71 -0.62
CA THR A 428 -2.86 -24.37 0.79
C THR A 428 -2.81 -25.63 1.66
N GLU A 429 -1.84 -25.67 2.59
CA GLU A 429 -1.67 -26.78 3.54
C GLU A 429 -2.87 -26.88 4.51
N ALA A 430 -3.21 -28.09 4.97
CA ALA A 430 -4.41 -28.34 5.79
C ALA A 430 -4.50 -27.48 7.06
N SER A 431 -3.37 -27.27 7.75
CA SER A 431 -3.27 -26.43 8.95
C SER A 431 -3.57 -24.95 8.66
N TRP A 432 -3.22 -24.45 7.46
CA TRP A 432 -3.59 -23.11 7.02
C TRP A 432 -5.05 -23.03 6.62
N ASN A 433 -5.60 -24.04 5.95
CA ASN A 433 -7.00 -24.06 5.56
C ASN A 433 -7.94 -24.00 6.78
N ASP A 434 -7.65 -24.76 7.84
CA ASP A 434 -8.36 -24.65 9.12
C ASP A 434 -8.26 -23.25 9.72
N THR A 435 -7.05 -22.66 9.68
CA THR A 435 -6.82 -21.30 10.17
C THR A 435 -7.66 -20.25 9.45
N TYR A 436 -7.77 -20.33 8.12
CA TYR A 436 -8.62 -19.43 7.33
C TYR A 436 -10.11 -19.69 7.56
N ALA A 437 -10.53 -20.95 7.69
CA ALA A 437 -11.93 -21.31 7.97
C ALA A 437 -12.37 -20.80 9.34
N LYS A 438 -11.52 -20.93 10.36
CA LYS A 438 -11.80 -20.51 11.75
C LYS A 438 -11.99 -19.00 11.89
N ALA A 439 -11.56 -18.20 10.91
CA ALA A 439 -11.80 -16.76 10.89
C ALA A 439 -13.29 -16.39 10.96
N ARG A 440 -14.21 -17.27 10.53
CA ARG A 440 -15.65 -17.03 10.66
C ARG A 440 -16.11 -16.89 12.12
N ASP A 441 -15.55 -17.70 13.01
CA ASP A 441 -15.92 -17.71 14.43
C ASP A 441 -15.29 -16.51 15.13
N VAL A 442 -14.08 -16.12 14.71
CA VAL A 442 -13.41 -14.90 15.18
C VAL A 442 -14.15 -13.65 14.75
N GLN A 443 -14.60 -13.60 13.49
CA GLN A 443 -15.31 -12.46 12.93
C GLN A 443 -16.66 -12.24 13.60
N ALA A 444 -17.32 -13.31 14.05
CA ALA A 444 -18.61 -13.23 14.73
C ALA A 444 -18.58 -12.43 16.06
N LEU A 445 -17.40 -12.25 16.68
CA LEU A 445 -17.25 -11.45 17.90
C LEU A 445 -17.33 -9.94 17.65
N ASP A 446 -17.01 -9.50 16.43
CA ASP A 446 -17.20 -8.13 15.98
C ASP A 446 -17.67 -8.13 14.50
N PRO A 447 -18.99 -8.14 14.27
CA PRO A 447 -19.57 -8.14 12.93
C PRO A 447 -19.19 -6.92 12.09
N ASP A 448 -18.70 -5.84 12.72
CA ASP A 448 -18.33 -4.61 12.04
C ASP A 448 -16.91 -4.60 11.47
N THR A 449 -16.12 -5.63 11.76
CA THR A 449 -14.76 -5.72 11.24
C THR A 449 -14.50 -7.09 10.60
N LEU A 450 -13.33 -7.19 9.96
CA LEU A 450 -12.76 -8.46 9.53
C LEU A 450 -11.46 -8.69 10.31
N PRO A 451 -11.25 -9.86 10.94
CA PRO A 451 -10.12 -10.08 11.84
C PRO A 451 -8.88 -10.63 11.12
N ASN A 452 -7.70 -10.31 11.65
CA ASN A 452 -6.49 -11.08 11.40
C ASN A 452 -6.67 -12.53 11.91
N THR A 453 -6.24 -13.53 11.14
CA THR A 453 -6.45 -14.95 11.46
C THR A 453 -5.78 -15.39 12.77
N TYR A 454 -4.69 -14.74 13.17
CA TYR A 454 -3.99 -15.05 14.42
C TYR A 454 -4.82 -14.77 15.67
N LEU A 455 -5.86 -13.94 15.59
CA LEU A 455 -6.78 -13.71 16.71
C LEU A 455 -7.45 -15.01 17.21
N LYS A 456 -7.50 -16.08 16.38
CA LYS A 456 -7.99 -17.40 16.83
C LYS A 456 -7.21 -17.95 18.04
N TYR A 457 -5.91 -17.67 18.13
CA TYR A 457 -5.06 -18.18 19.21
C TYR A 457 -5.38 -17.54 20.56
N TYR A 458 -5.91 -16.32 20.54
CA TYR A 458 -6.23 -15.54 21.72
C TYR A 458 -7.70 -15.66 22.12
N LEU A 459 -8.59 -15.79 21.13
CA LEU A 459 -10.04 -15.83 21.35
C LEU A 459 -10.57 -17.26 21.48
N PHE A 460 -9.88 -18.25 20.91
CA PHE A 460 -10.20 -19.67 21.00
C PHE A 460 -8.96 -20.53 21.36
N PRO A 461 -8.22 -20.20 22.44
CA PRO A 461 -7.02 -20.94 22.81
C PRO A 461 -7.30 -22.41 23.16
N ASP A 462 -8.45 -22.68 23.77
CA ASP A 462 -8.95 -24.02 24.09
C ASP A 462 -9.16 -24.88 22.83
N TYR A 463 -9.82 -24.34 21.80
CA TYR A 463 -9.98 -24.98 20.51
C TYR A 463 -8.63 -25.33 19.90
N VAL A 464 -7.68 -24.39 19.91
CA VAL A 464 -6.35 -24.61 19.32
C VAL A 464 -5.61 -25.74 20.03
N VAL A 465 -5.63 -25.76 21.37
CA VAL A 465 -4.98 -26.83 22.15
C VAL A 465 -5.63 -28.18 21.85
N GLN A 466 -6.96 -28.26 21.83
CA GLN A 466 -7.70 -29.50 21.56
C GLN A 466 -7.43 -30.08 20.16
N HIS A 467 -7.16 -29.22 19.17
CA HIS A 467 -6.91 -29.62 17.78
C HIS A 467 -5.41 -29.66 17.43
N SER A 468 -4.53 -29.49 18.42
CA SER A 468 -3.09 -29.62 18.25
C SER A 468 -2.62 -31.03 18.62
N ASN A 469 -1.56 -31.50 17.98
CA ASN A 469 -0.89 -32.75 18.35
C ASN A 469 0.43 -32.41 19.07
N PRO A 470 0.53 -32.66 20.40
CA PRO A 470 1.75 -32.37 21.17
C PRO A 470 3.00 -33.14 20.69
N GLU A 471 2.82 -34.29 20.04
CA GLU A 471 3.93 -35.11 19.55
C GLU A 471 4.36 -34.74 18.12
N HIS A 472 3.47 -34.15 17.33
CA HIS A 472 3.72 -33.75 15.94
C HIS A 472 3.11 -32.37 15.67
N THR A 473 3.97 -31.36 15.71
CA THR A 473 3.61 -29.94 15.64
C THR A 473 3.90 -29.37 14.25
N ARG A 474 3.55 -28.09 14.03
CA ARG A 474 3.79 -27.42 12.75
C ARG A 474 5.27 -27.39 12.37
N ALA A 475 6.18 -27.29 13.34
CA ALA A 475 7.60 -27.40 13.11
C ALA A 475 7.98 -28.76 12.49
N ASN A 476 7.35 -29.86 12.94
CA ASN A 476 7.56 -31.20 12.40
C ASN A 476 7.07 -31.29 10.95
N GLU A 477 5.85 -30.80 10.66
CA GLU A 477 5.32 -30.71 9.29
C GLU A 477 6.28 -29.97 8.35
N VAL A 478 6.79 -28.80 8.79
CA VAL A 478 7.69 -27.99 7.97
C VAL A 478 9.05 -28.68 7.75
N MET A 479 9.59 -29.37 8.77
CA MET A 479 10.84 -30.13 8.65
C MET A 479 10.67 -31.36 7.73
N GLU A 480 9.52 -32.03 7.77
CA GLU A 480 9.23 -33.24 6.99
C GLU A 480 8.92 -32.94 5.53
N HIS A 481 8.30 -31.79 5.25
CA HIS A 481 7.92 -31.39 3.90
C HIS A 481 8.84 -30.29 3.36
N ARG A 482 8.53 -29.02 3.65
CA ARG A 482 9.16 -27.85 3.03
C ARG A 482 10.67 -27.86 3.15
N GLU A 483 11.23 -28.18 4.32
CA GLU A 483 12.67 -28.22 4.49
C GLU A 483 13.29 -29.28 3.58
N LYS A 484 12.83 -30.54 3.64
CA LYS A 484 13.34 -31.60 2.75
C LYS A 484 13.20 -31.24 1.28
N GLN A 485 12.00 -30.85 0.83
CA GLN A 485 11.70 -30.54 -0.57
C GLN A 485 12.60 -29.43 -1.13
N VAL A 486 12.74 -28.30 -0.42
CA VAL A 486 13.57 -27.18 -0.89
C VAL A 486 15.05 -27.56 -0.90
N PHE A 487 15.53 -28.25 0.14
CA PHE A 487 16.92 -28.66 0.20
C PHE A 487 17.26 -29.73 -0.86
N ASP A 488 16.37 -30.67 -1.12
CA ASP A 488 16.50 -31.68 -2.19
C ASP A 488 16.48 -31.04 -3.57
N ALA A 489 15.52 -30.14 -3.84
CA ALA A 489 15.48 -29.38 -5.09
C ALA A 489 16.79 -28.60 -5.31
N CYS A 490 17.32 -27.96 -4.27
CA CYS A 490 18.60 -27.26 -4.36
C CYS A 490 19.79 -28.20 -4.62
N ARG A 491 19.81 -29.39 -4.00
CA ARG A 491 20.83 -30.42 -4.28
C ARG A 491 20.76 -30.90 -5.73
N ALA A 492 19.56 -31.21 -6.22
CA ALA A 492 19.32 -31.68 -7.57
C ALA A 492 19.76 -30.63 -8.62
N ILE A 493 19.36 -29.36 -8.44
CA ILE A 493 19.79 -28.26 -9.33
C ILE A 493 21.31 -28.09 -9.31
N THR A 494 21.94 -28.25 -8.14
CA THR A 494 23.40 -28.16 -8.03
C THR A 494 24.10 -29.28 -8.80
N ALA A 495 23.62 -30.52 -8.64
CA ALA A 495 24.21 -31.69 -9.28
C ALA A 495 24.02 -31.66 -10.81
N ALA A 496 22.84 -31.28 -11.28
CA ALA A 496 22.51 -31.22 -12.71
C ALA A 496 23.02 -29.94 -13.40
N GLY A 497 23.45 -28.92 -12.65
CA GLY A 497 23.90 -27.63 -13.17
C GLY A 497 22.81 -26.76 -13.79
N ASN A 498 21.55 -27.20 -13.82
CA ASN A 498 20.43 -26.50 -14.44
C ASN A 498 19.21 -26.41 -13.50
N SER A 499 18.45 -25.31 -13.61
CA SER A 499 17.31 -25.02 -12.73
C SER A 499 16.10 -25.91 -12.97
N ALA A 500 16.02 -26.63 -14.09
CA ALA A 500 14.90 -27.52 -14.39
C ALA A 500 14.93 -28.83 -13.58
N ALA A 501 16.09 -29.16 -12.99
CA ALA A 501 16.27 -30.37 -12.18
C ALA A 501 15.64 -30.30 -10.78
N GLY A 502 15.09 -29.16 -10.36
CA GLY A 502 14.38 -29.02 -9.10
C GLY A 502 13.19 -28.07 -9.24
N LYS A 503 12.11 -28.37 -8.52
CA LYS A 503 10.93 -27.50 -8.48
C LYS A 503 11.14 -26.43 -7.41
N LEU A 504 11.53 -25.23 -7.84
CA LEU A 504 11.53 -24.02 -7.04
C LEU A 504 10.63 -23.01 -7.74
N GLU A 505 9.60 -22.57 -7.05
CA GLU A 505 8.62 -21.64 -7.60
C GLU A 505 8.94 -20.21 -7.17
N ILE A 506 8.42 -19.25 -7.93
CA ILE A 506 8.47 -17.84 -7.53
C ILE A 506 7.57 -17.70 -6.32
N ASP A 507 8.13 -17.14 -5.26
CA ASP A 507 7.36 -16.81 -4.07
C ASP A 507 6.60 -15.49 -4.35
N GLU A 508 5.42 -15.60 -4.98
CA GLU A 508 4.56 -14.43 -5.24
C GLU A 508 4.17 -13.72 -3.95
N HIS A 509 4.08 -14.49 -2.85
CA HIS A 509 3.83 -13.96 -1.53
C HIS A 509 4.98 -13.08 -1.01
N ALA A 510 6.20 -13.23 -1.52
CA ALA A 510 7.33 -12.35 -1.17
C ALA A 510 7.34 -11.02 -1.95
N SER A 511 6.44 -10.80 -2.92
CA SER A 511 6.41 -9.60 -3.77
C SER A 511 6.26 -8.28 -2.98
N TYR A 512 5.58 -8.31 -1.83
CA TYR A 512 5.43 -7.12 -0.97
C TYR A 512 6.78 -6.58 -0.47
N ILE A 513 7.82 -7.42 -0.37
CA ILE A 513 9.16 -6.98 0.04
C ILE A 513 9.78 -6.09 -1.04
N VAL A 514 9.53 -6.42 -2.31
CA VAL A 514 9.95 -5.58 -3.44
C VAL A 514 9.10 -4.34 -3.54
N ASP A 515 7.79 -4.43 -3.29
CA ASP A 515 6.94 -3.24 -3.22
C ASP A 515 7.47 -2.24 -2.18
N LEU A 516 7.78 -2.72 -0.97
CA LEU A 516 8.36 -1.90 0.10
C LEU A 516 9.73 -1.32 -0.29
N ALA A 517 10.62 -2.15 -0.84
CA ALA A 517 11.94 -1.69 -1.28
C ALA A 517 11.83 -0.63 -2.39
N ALA A 518 10.94 -0.83 -3.36
CA ALA A 518 10.68 0.10 -4.44
C ALA A 518 10.06 1.40 -3.94
N ALA A 519 9.14 1.34 -2.96
CA ALA A 519 8.52 2.51 -2.37
C ALA A 519 9.54 3.43 -1.68
N ILE A 520 10.48 2.86 -0.92
CA ILE A 520 11.62 3.59 -0.36
C ILE A 520 12.54 4.11 -1.46
N ALA A 521 12.91 3.25 -2.40
CA ALA A 521 13.90 3.57 -3.44
C ALA A 521 13.46 4.69 -4.40
N PHE A 522 12.16 4.72 -4.73
CA PHE A 522 11.61 5.60 -5.77
C PHE A 522 10.55 6.57 -5.24
N ASN A 523 10.36 6.64 -3.93
CA ASN A 523 9.43 7.54 -3.27
C ASN A 523 8.00 7.43 -3.79
N THR A 524 7.49 6.20 -3.94
CA THR A 524 6.22 5.96 -4.65
C THR A 524 4.97 6.36 -3.87
N GLN A 525 5.10 6.60 -2.55
CA GLN A 525 3.97 6.87 -1.66
C GLN A 525 2.97 5.70 -1.63
N GLU A 526 3.43 4.47 -1.91
CA GLU A 526 2.58 3.29 -1.89
C GLU A 526 2.03 3.07 -0.46
N ARG A 527 0.71 2.84 -0.39
CA ARG A 527 0.02 2.58 0.87
C ARG A 527 0.22 1.13 1.28
N MET A 528 0.82 0.90 2.44
CA MET A 528 1.11 -0.45 2.95
C MET A 528 0.83 -0.51 4.45
N LEU A 529 0.53 -1.72 4.98
CA LEU A 529 0.47 -1.95 6.42
C LEU A 529 1.90 -2.16 6.94
N LEU A 530 2.32 -1.33 7.90
CA LEU A 530 3.63 -1.40 8.53
C LEU A 530 3.50 -1.34 10.04
N ILE A 531 4.48 -1.91 10.73
CA ILE A 531 4.57 -1.88 12.19
C ILE A 531 5.41 -0.66 12.59
N VAL A 532 4.75 0.36 13.15
CA VAL A 532 5.32 1.68 13.46
C VAL A 532 4.95 2.11 14.88
N PRO A 533 5.68 3.04 15.51
CA PRO A 533 5.25 3.64 16.77
C PRO A 533 3.89 4.33 16.62
N ASN A 534 3.00 4.16 17.61
CA ASN A 534 1.64 4.67 17.56
C ASN A 534 1.60 6.21 17.53
N ASN A 535 2.19 6.87 18.53
CA ASN A 535 2.34 8.33 18.61
C ASN A 535 1.08 9.11 18.16
N GLY A 536 -0.07 8.79 18.75
CA GLY A 536 -1.36 9.42 18.45
C GLY A 536 -2.10 8.93 17.19
N ALA A 537 -1.54 8.02 16.39
CA ALA A 537 -2.26 7.48 15.22
C ALA A 537 -3.55 6.75 15.63
N ILE A 538 -3.47 5.93 16.68
CA ILE A 538 -4.61 5.42 17.46
C ILE A 538 -4.68 6.26 18.75
N HIS A 539 -5.59 7.24 18.77
CA HIS A 539 -5.62 8.31 19.77
C HIS A 539 -5.86 7.81 21.20
N ASN A 540 -6.78 6.85 21.39
CA ASN A 540 -7.11 6.30 22.70
C ASN A 540 -6.27 5.07 23.08
N PHE A 541 -5.05 4.91 22.55
CA PHE A 541 -4.14 3.80 22.81
C PHE A 541 -2.74 4.29 23.21
N ASP A 542 -1.90 3.40 23.73
CA ASP A 542 -0.54 3.75 24.20
C ASP A 542 0.31 4.33 23.06
N ASP A 543 0.84 5.54 23.24
CA ASP A 543 1.67 6.25 22.26
C ASP A 543 3.00 5.52 21.97
N GLU A 544 3.51 4.77 22.95
CA GLU A 544 4.75 4.01 22.81
C GLU A 544 4.52 2.60 22.24
N ALA A 545 3.29 2.21 21.92
CA ALA A 545 3.03 0.91 21.33
C ALA A 545 3.54 0.84 19.87
N MET A 546 4.09 -0.30 19.47
CA MET A 546 4.29 -0.61 18.06
C MET A 546 2.98 -1.17 17.50
N VAL A 547 2.38 -0.44 16.56
CA VAL A 547 1.06 -0.74 15.97
C VAL A 547 1.21 -1.04 14.47
N GLU A 548 0.38 -1.95 13.97
CA GLU A 548 0.30 -2.30 12.55
C GLU A 548 -0.84 -1.50 11.91
N ILE A 549 -0.49 -0.48 11.13
CA ILE A 549 -1.44 0.49 10.56
C ILE A 549 -1.05 0.89 9.12
N PRO A 550 -2.00 1.41 8.32
CA PRO A 550 -1.70 1.96 7.00
C PRO A 550 -0.71 3.12 7.07
N CYS A 551 0.33 3.05 6.25
CA CYS A 551 1.33 4.09 6.07
C CYS A 551 1.48 4.40 4.59
N LEU A 552 1.79 5.65 4.24
CA LEU A 552 2.37 5.98 2.94
C LEU A 552 3.88 5.78 3.02
N VAL A 553 4.48 5.10 2.04
CA VAL A 553 5.91 4.79 2.08
C VAL A 553 6.67 5.61 1.04
N GLY A 554 7.59 6.45 1.53
CA GLY A 554 8.47 7.29 0.72
C GLY A 554 9.94 7.09 1.04
N HIS A 555 10.82 7.89 0.42
CA HIS A 555 12.27 7.76 0.62
C HIS A 555 12.74 8.03 2.07
N ASN A 556 11.92 8.73 2.86
CA ASN A 556 12.15 9.01 4.27
C ASN A 556 11.63 7.89 5.21
N GLY A 557 10.99 6.86 4.68
CA GLY A 557 10.31 5.83 5.47
C GLY A 557 8.79 6.00 5.46
N PRO A 558 8.09 5.46 6.48
CA PRO A 558 6.64 5.48 6.55
C PRO A 558 6.11 6.80 7.10
N GLU A 559 5.01 7.27 6.52
CA GLU A 559 4.15 8.34 7.03
C GLU A 559 2.82 7.69 7.49
N PRO A 560 2.65 7.42 8.80
CA PRO A 560 1.48 6.70 9.30
C PRO A 560 0.19 7.50 9.13
N LEU A 561 -0.88 6.82 8.74
CA LEU A 561 -2.21 7.42 8.61
C LEU A 561 -2.98 7.31 9.93
N VAL A 562 -3.73 8.36 10.26
CA VAL A 562 -4.56 8.40 11.47
C VAL A 562 -5.67 7.35 11.40
N VAL A 563 -5.76 6.55 12.47
CA VAL A 563 -6.84 5.60 12.72
C VAL A 563 -7.99 6.29 13.46
N GLY A 564 -7.68 7.05 14.51
CA GLY A 564 -8.64 7.65 15.43
C GLY A 564 -8.84 6.80 16.69
N ASP A 565 -10.00 6.92 17.33
CA ASP A 565 -10.35 6.11 18.49
C ASP A 565 -10.80 4.71 18.08
N ILE A 566 -10.29 3.68 18.76
CA ILE A 566 -10.72 2.29 18.57
C ILE A 566 -11.74 1.87 19.64
N PRO A 567 -12.64 0.91 19.34
CA PRO A 567 -13.65 0.45 20.29
C PRO A 567 -13.06 -0.26 21.50
N GLN A 568 -13.83 -0.30 22.59
CA GLN A 568 -13.39 -0.82 23.89
C GLN A 568 -12.95 -2.29 23.84
N PHE A 569 -13.58 -3.11 23.00
CA PHE A 569 -13.25 -4.54 22.87
C PHE A 569 -11.83 -4.75 22.34
N GLN A 570 -11.52 -4.17 21.18
CA GLN A 570 -10.19 -4.24 20.58
C GLN A 570 -9.16 -3.55 21.45
N LYS A 571 -9.49 -2.39 22.03
CA LYS A 571 -8.60 -1.70 22.98
C LYS A 571 -8.22 -2.61 24.15
N GLY A 572 -9.18 -3.24 24.82
CA GLY A 572 -8.91 -4.14 25.94
C GLY A 572 -8.00 -5.31 25.55
N LEU A 573 -8.27 -5.93 24.41
CA LEU A 573 -7.48 -7.03 23.86
C LEU A 573 -6.05 -6.59 23.50
N MET A 574 -5.90 -5.47 22.78
CA MET A 574 -4.61 -4.93 22.37
C MET A 574 -3.81 -4.43 23.57
N SER A 575 -4.44 -3.78 24.56
CA SER A 575 -3.77 -3.31 25.77
C SER A 575 -3.21 -4.48 26.59
N GLN A 576 -3.96 -5.59 26.69
CA GLN A 576 -3.45 -6.80 27.33
C GLN A 576 -2.24 -7.37 26.57
N GLN A 577 -2.34 -7.48 25.25
CA GLN A 577 -1.31 -8.10 24.43
C GLN A 577 -0.03 -7.24 24.32
N VAL A 578 -0.15 -5.92 24.15
CA VAL A 578 1.03 -5.03 24.09
C VAL A 578 1.77 -4.99 25.42
N ALA A 579 1.07 -5.14 26.55
CA ALA A 579 1.70 -5.26 27.86
C ALA A 579 2.54 -6.54 27.97
N VAL A 580 2.07 -7.66 27.42
CA VAL A 580 2.87 -8.90 27.32
C VAL A 580 4.16 -8.61 26.55
N GLU A 581 4.05 -8.02 25.37
CA GLU A 581 5.19 -7.77 24.48
C GLU A 581 6.22 -6.82 25.11
N LYS A 582 5.75 -5.74 25.74
CA LYS A 582 6.60 -4.80 26.50
C LYS A 582 7.32 -5.48 27.67
N LEU A 583 6.62 -6.31 28.45
CA LEU A 583 7.21 -7.06 29.56
C LEU A 583 8.25 -8.10 29.11
N VAL A 584 8.10 -8.69 27.91
CA VAL A 584 9.13 -9.55 27.33
C VAL A 584 10.41 -8.74 27.05
N VAL A 585 10.26 -7.54 26.48
CA VAL A 585 11.42 -6.67 26.21
C VAL A 585 12.02 -6.15 27.54
N ASP A 586 11.21 -5.82 28.54
CA ASP A 586 11.68 -5.49 29.89
C ASP A 586 12.50 -6.63 30.48
N ALA A 587 12.01 -7.88 30.38
CA ALA A 587 12.74 -9.05 30.84
C ALA A 587 14.09 -9.22 30.12
N TRP A 588 14.13 -8.94 28.82
CA TRP A 588 15.35 -9.02 28.03
C TRP A 588 16.36 -7.94 28.41
N GLU A 589 15.92 -6.68 28.52
CA GLU A 589 16.74 -5.52 28.87
C GLU A 589 17.27 -5.61 30.31
N GLN A 590 16.39 -5.91 31.25
CA GLN A 590 16.68 -5.92 32.68
C GLN A 590 17.18 -7.27 33.18
N ARG A 591 17.27 -8.28 32.31
CA ARG A 591 17.69 -9.64 32.67
C ARG A 591 16.82 -10.22 33.79
N SER A 592 15.51 -10.02 33.71
CA SER A 592 14.58 -10.28 34.82
C SER A 592 13.70 -11.51 34.57
N TYR A 593 13.82 -12.51 35.44
CA TYR A 593 12.92 -13.66 35.42
C TYR A 593 11.47 -13.22 35.73
N GLN A 594 11.32 -12.30 36.69
CA GLN A 594 10.01 -11.83 37.15
C GLN A 594 9.20 -11.16 36.05
N HIS A 595 9.81 -10.29 35.24
CA HIS A 595 9.10 -9.63 34.12
C HIS A 595 8.66 -10.64 33.06
N LEU A 596 9.48 -11.66 32.76
CA LEU A 596 9.08 -12.69 31.80
C LEU A 596 7.94 -13.56 32.33
N TRP A 597 7.95 -13.85 33.62
CA TRP A 597 6.84 -14.56 34.27
C TRP A 597 5.54 -13.73 34.24
N GLN A 598 5.62 -12.42 34.48
CA GLN A 598 4.48 -11.51 34.32
C GLN A 598 3.97 -11.50 32.87
N ALA A 599 4.87 -11.41 31.88
CA ALA A 599 4.51 -11.44 30.47
C ALA A 599 3.72 -12.71 30.12
N ILE A 600 4.24 -13.89 30.49
CA ILE A 600 3.59 -15.17 30.20
C ILE A 600 2.25 -15.28 30.95
N THR A 601 2.20 -14.83 32.21
CA THR A 601 0.97 -14.83 33.03
C THR A 601 -0.12 -13.95 32.43
N LEU A 602 0.26 -12.80 31.85
CA LEU A 602 -0.69 -11.83 31.31
C LEU A 602 -1.23 -12.24 29.93
N SER A 603 -0.56 -13.17 29.23
CA SER A 603 -1.00 -13.66 27.93
C SER A 603 -2.40 -14.29 28.02
N LYS A 604 -3.30 -13.88 27.12
CA LYS A 604 -4.65 -14.44 27.02
C LYS A 604 -4.66 -15.95 26.70
N THR A 605 -3.54 -16.49 26.23
CA THR A 605 -3.41 -17.93 25.94
C THR A 605 -3.08 -18.77 27.18
N VAL A 606 -2.74 -18.15 28.31
CA VAL A 606 -2.23 -18.83 29.51
C VAL A 606 -3.28 -18.78 30.63
N PRO A 607 -3.71 -19.93 31.18
CA PRO A 607 -4.87 -19.96 32.09
C PRO A 607 -4.57 -19.46 33.50
N SER A 608 -3.31 -19.49 33.97
CA SER A 608 -2.94 -19.05 35.31
C SER A 608 -1.45 -18.78 35.46
N ALA A 609 -1.09 -18.04 36.52
CA ALA A 609 0.31 -17.75 36.86
C ALA A 609 1.13 -19.01 37.20
N ALA A 610 0.50 -20.04 37.79
CA ALA A 610 1.17 -21.30 38.12
C ALA A 610 1.59 -22.05 36.84
N VAL A 611 0.68 -22.14 35.86
CA VAL A 611 0.98 -22.72 34.54
C VAL A 611 2.03 -21.88 33.81
N ALA A 612 1.91 -20.56 33.86
CA ALA A 612 2.90 -19.65 33.28
C ALA A 612 4.31 -19.90 33.83
N LYS A 613 4.44 -20.09 35.16
CA LYS A 613 5.73 -20.36 35.80
C LYS A 613 6.33 -21.70 35.35
N ALA A 614 5.51 -22.76 35.32
CA ALA A 614 5.96 -24.08 34.90
C ALA A 614 6.47 -24.08 33.44
N ILE A 615 5.74 -23.41 32.54
CA ILE A 615 6.17 -23.22 31.14
C ILE A 615 7.46 -22.40 31.06
N LEU A 616 7.56 -21.30 31.82
CA LEU A 616 8.75 -20.45 31.85
C LEU A 616 10.00 -21.24 32.29
N ASP A 617 9.90 -22.04 33.35
CA ASP A 617 11.03 -22.81 33.88
C ASP A 617 11.56 -23.81 32.84
N GLU A 618 10.68 -24.48 32.09
CA GLU A 618 11.10 -25.37 31.00
C GLU A 618 11.68 -24.61 29.80
N LEU A 619 11.07 -23.48 29.42
CA LEU A 619 11.58 -22.65 28.33
C LEU A 619 12.96 -22.07 28.67
N LEU A 620 13.20 -21.71 29.92
CA LEU A 620 14.50 -21.20 30.38
C LEU A 620 15.62 -22.23 30.12
N GLU A 621 15.41 -23.49 30.50
CA GLU A 621 16.39 -24.55 30.29
C GLU A 621 16.56 -24.86 28.80
N ALA A 622 15.46 -24.97 28.05
CA ALA A 622 15.50 -25.22 26.61
C ALA A 622 16.25 -24.11 25.84
N ASN A 623 16.20 -22.87 26.33
CA ASN A 623 16.77 -21.70 25.66
C ASN A 623 18.10 -21.21 26.24
N LYS A 624 18.73 -21.96 27.15
CA LYS A 624 19.96 -21.58 27.86
C LYS A 624 21.11 -21.10 26.97
N ALA A 625 21.21 -21.62 25.74
CA ALA A 625 22.24 -21.25 24.78
C ALA A 625 21.92 -19.97 23.96
N TYR A 626 20.70 -19.44 24.06
CA TYR A 626 20.20 -18.36 23.21
C TYR A 626 19.71 -17.15 24.00
N TRP A 627 19.01 -17.37 25.11
CA TRP A 627 18.51 -16.30 25.94
C TRP A 627 19.64 -15.67 26.74
N PRO A 628 19.51 -14.39 27.10
CA PRO A 628 20.31 -13.86 28.17
C PRO A 628 19.98 -14.56 29.50
N GLU A 629 20.94 -14.56 30.41
CA GLU A 629 20.71 -15.01 31.77
C GLU A 629 19.62 -14.14 32.43
N LEU A 630 18.63 -14.78 33.05
CA LEU A 630 17.56 -14.11 33.79
C LEU A 630 17.78 -14.33 35.29
N ARG A 631 17.69 -13.24 36.05
CA ARG A 631 17.89 -13.18 37.50
C ARG A 631 16.59 -13.07 38.26
#